data_AF-A0A1F3XUR0-F1
#
_entry.id   AF-A0A1F3XUR0-F1
#
_cell.length_a   1.000
_cell.length_b   1.000
_cell.length_c   1.000
_cell.angle_alpha   90.00
_cell.angle_beta   90.00
_cell.angle_gamma   90.00
#
_symmetry.space_group_name_H-M   'P 1'
#
loop_
_entity.id
_entity.type
_entity.pdbx_description
1 polymer ?
#
loop_
_entity_poly.entity_id
_entity_poly.type
_entity_poly.pdbx_seq_one_letter_code
_entity_poly.pdbx_strand_id
1 'polypeptide(L)'
;MPKQEILVEQVRPEQMRAKPTDMSKLGFGRYFSDHFFATEFDRKHGWHKTRIEPQRQLRIDAAAICLHYGQEVFEGLKAYLGKDNGIYLFRWQKNAERMRNSCKRLMMESVDEELFGQAVKSLVLLERDWIPNDKDSTLYIRPTLIATDPYLGVRPGDEYAFYIITGPVGAYYPQGFNPVGIWVSEEDVRAVRGGLGEAKTAANYAHSLCAQNKATKLGFSQVLWLDAIEHKWVEEVGTMNIFFRIGDEVVTPPLGGTILPGVTRDSVIQICKHWGIKLVERKISIDEVVDHIRAGELKETFGSGTAAVISPVGVISYKGEKYTIGGNQTGELSQKLYNYLTRLQRGHEVDPFGWVERIDKLDFNSVVNGK
;
A
#
# COMPACT_ATOMS: atom_id res chain seq x y z
N MET A 1 -23.47 -10.60 15.88
CA MET A 1 -23.04 -11.95 15.46
C MET A 1 -22.06 -12.45 16.50
N PRO A 2 -21.98 -13.77 16.81
CA PRO A 2 -20.94 -14.27 17.70
C PRO A 2 -19.55 -13.90 17.16
N LYS A 3 -18.61 -13.57 18.06
CA LYS A 3 -17.21 -13.29 17.66
C LYS A 3 -16.67 -14.52 16.93
N GLN A 4 -16.11 -14.31 15.74
CA GLN A 4 -15.57 -15.39 14.94
C GLN A 4 -14.18 -15.76 15.49
N GLU A 5 -14.06 -16.94 16.09
CA GLU A 5 -12.80 -17.44 16.63
C GLU A 5 -11.80 -17.74 15.50
N ILE A 6 -10.52 -17.41 15.73
CA ILE A 6 -9.41 -17.72 14.83
C ILE A 6 -8.73 -19.00 15.33
N LEU A 7 -8.83 -20.09 14.58
CA LEU A 7 -8.09 -21.31 14.90
C LEU A 7 -6.60 -21.14 14.55
N VAL A 8 -5.68 -21.49 15.44
CA VAL A 8 -4.24 -21.45 15.14
C VAL A 8 -3.68 -22.86 15.03
N GLU A 9 -3.11 -23.17 13.87
CA GLU A 9 -2.27 -24.33 13.62
C GLU A 9 -0.81 -23.85 13.53
N GLN A 10 0.02 -24.26 14.49
CA GLN A 10 1.42 -23.86 14.50
C GLN A 10 2.26 -24.66 13.49
N VAL A 11 3.17 -23.97 12.83
CA VAL A 11 4.19 -24.58 11.98
C VAL A 11 5.09 -25.50 12.81
N ARG A 12 5.35 -26.71 12.32
CA ARG A 12 6.34 -27.59 12.95
C ARG A 12 7.75 -27.11 12.62
N PRO A 13 8.77 -27.36 13.47
CA PRO A 13 10.14 -26.90 13.24
C PRO A 13 10.69 -27.28 11.86
N GLU A 14 10.36 -28.48 11.35
CA GLU A 14 10.77 -28.96 10.03
C GLU A 14 10.09 -28.26 8.84
N GLN A 15 9.02 -27.50 9.09
CA GLN A 15 8.27 -26.72 8.09
C GLN A 15 8.61 -25.22 8.13
N MET A 16 9.41 -24.78 9.11
CA MET A 16 9.84 -23.38 9.22
C MET A 16 10.69 -22.99 8.01
N ARG A 17 10.44 -21.79 7.50
CA ARG A 17 11.16 -21.21 6.37
C ARG A 17 12.47 -20.60 6.86
N ALA A 18 13.49 -20.69 6.01
CA ALA A 18 14.76 -20.03 6.28
C ALA A 18 14.57 -18.50 6.30
N LYS A 19 14.87 -17.88 7.44
CA LYS A 19 14.84 -16.42 7.59
C LYS A 19 16.01 -15.80 6.81
N PRO A 20 15.79 -14.66 6.12
CA PRO A 20 16.87 -13.95 5.45
C PRO A 20 17.90 -13.47 6.49
N THR A 21 19.19 -13.65 6.18
CA THR A 21 20.30 -13.27 7.07
C THR A 21 20.94 -11.93 6.70
N ASP A 22 20.80 -11.51 5.45
CA ASP A 22 21.34 -10.25 4.92
C ASP A 22 20.20 -9.27 4.63
N MET A 23 19.95 -8.35 5.57
CA MET A 23 18.84 -7.39 5.48
C MET A 23 19.01 -6.41 4.31
N SER A 24 20.24 -6.18 3.83
CA SER A 24 20.49 -5.31 2.67
C SER A 24 19.96 -5.89 1.35
N LYS A 25 19.67 -7.20 1.32
CA LYS A 25 19.21 -7.93 0.12
C LYS A 25 17.75 -8.35 0.17
N LEU A 26 16.98 -7.91 1.18
CA LEU A 26 15.56 -8.27 1.32
C LEU A 26 14.75 -7.96 0.05
N GLY A 27 14.99 -6.78 -0.54
CA GLY A 27 14.11 -6.23 -1.56
C GLY A 27 12.68 -6.07 -1.03
N PHE A 28 11.70 -6.19 -1.92
CA PHE A 28 10.28 -6.07 -1.58
C PHE A 28 9.48 -7.28 -2.07
N GLY A 29 8.78 -7.97 -1.16
CA GLY A 29 7.85 -9.06 -1.50
C GLY A 29 8.48 -10.35 -2.00
N ARG A 30 9.72 -10.67 -1.57
CA ARG A 30 10.45 -11.89 -1.99
C ARG A 30 10.39 -13.02 -0.97
N TYR A 31 10.43 -12.67 0.31
CA TYR A 31 10.41 -13.60 1.44
C TYR A 31 9.03 -13.56 2.09
N PHE A 32 8.57 -14.71 2.56
CA PHE A 32 7.29 -14.86 3.24
C PHE A 32 7.49 -15.64 4.53
N SER A 33 6.73 -15.26 5.55
CA SER A 33 6.80 -15.82 6.89
C SER A 33 6.18 -17.23 6.98
N ASP A 34 6.23 -17.83 8.16
CA ASP A 34 5.94 -19.27 8.34
C ASP A 34 4.46 -19.62 8.22
N HIS A 35 3.57 -18.72 8.61
CA HIS A 35 2.13 -18.85 8.59
C HIS A 35 1.48 -17.81 7.68
N PHE A 36 0.20 -18.03 7.40
CA PHE A 36 -0.69 -17.04 6.84
C PHE A 36 -2.08 -17.15 7.48
N PHE A 37 -2.83 -16.06 7.46
CA PHE A 37 -4.24 -16.07 7.88
C PHE A 37 -5.12 -16.42 6.68
N ALA A 38 -6.21 -17.15 6.92
CA ALA A 38 -7.24 -17.46 5.93
C ALA A 38 -8.66 -17.52 6.56
N THR A 39 -9.65 -17.04 5.82
CA THR A 39 -11.08 -17.23 6.09
C THR A 39 -11.84 -17.32 4.77
N GLU A 40 -12.92 -18.08 4.77
CA GLU A 40 -13.73 -18.38 3.59
C GLU A 40 -15.11 -17.75 3.75
N PHE A 41 -15.72 -17.33 2.65
CA PHE A 41 -17.09 -16.84 2.62
C PHE A 41 -17.91 -17.68 1.66
N ASP A 42 -19.13 -18.02 2.07
CA ASP A 42 -20.20 -18.40 1.14
C ASP A 42 -21.54 -17.81 1.62
N ARG A 43 -22.52 -17.72 0.71
CA ARG A 43 -23.84 -17.14 1.03
C ARG A 43 -24.62 -17.88 2.13
N LYS A 44 -24.31 -19.16 2.37
CA LYS A 44 -25.02 -20.00 3.34
C LYS A 44 -24.48 -19.81 4.75
N HIS A 45 -23.17 -19.66 4.90
CA HIS A 45 -22.49 -19.62 6.20
C HIS A 45 -21.93 -18.25 6.54
N GLY A 46 -21.87 -17.31 5.59
CA GLY A 46 -21.11 -16.07 5.74
C GLY A 46 -19.61 -16.36 5.81
N TRP A 47 -18.87 -15.49 6.51
CA TRP A 47 -17.47 -15.75 6.83
C TRP A 47 -17.36 -16.95 7.78
N HIS A 48 -16.52 -17.92 7.45
CA HIS A 48 -16.34 -19.18 8.18
C HIS A 48 -14.94 -19.78 7.97
N LYS A 49 -14.62 -20.87 8.68
CA LYS A 49 -13.30 -21.55 8.65
C LYS A 49 -12.10 -20.61 8.85
N THR A 50 -12.23 -19.68 9.80
CA THR A 50 -11.18 -18.70 10.10
C THR A 50 -10.02 -19.33 10.84
N ARG A 51 -8.81 -19.15 10.30
CA ARG A 51 -7.60 -19.78 10.83
C ARG A 51 -6.33 -19.01 10.50
N ILE A 52 -5.30 -19.24 11.30
CA ILE A 52 -3.90 -19.01 10.97
C ILE A 52 -3.25 -20.39 10.89
N GLU A 53 -2.64 -20.69 9.75
CA GLU A 53 -2.11 -22.02 9.45
C GLU A 53 -0.75 -21.90 8.72
N PRO A 54 0.03 -22.98 8.58
CA PRO A 54 1.29 -22.95 7.86
C PRO A 54 1.14 -22.43 6.43
N GLN A 55 2.09 -21.58 6.01
CA GLN A 55 2.09 -20.93 4.71
C GLN A 55 2.12 -21.97 3.58
N ARG A 56 1.14 -21.92 2.68
CA ARG A 56 0.94 -22.91 1.61
C ARG A 56 0.54 -22.27 0.28
N GLN A 57 0.55 -23.08 -0.77
CA GLN A 57 -0.08 -22.72 -2.04
C GLN A 57 -1.61 -22.71 -1.89
N LEU A 58 -2.25 -21.76 -2.56
CA LEU A 58 -3.71 -21.74 -2.70
C LEU A 58 -4.12 -22.78 -3.75
N ARG A 59 -5.14 -23.58 -3.42
CA ARG A 59 -5.81 -24.49 -4.37
C ARG A 59 -7.13 -23.84 -4.72
N ILE A 60 -7.25 -23.38 -5.96
CA ILE A 60 -8.45 -22.73 -6.49
C ILE A 60 -8.89 -23.46 -7.75
N ASP A 61 -10.20 -23.47 -8.01
CA ASP A 61 -10.74 -24.07 -9.22
C ASP A 61 -10.24 -23.30 -10.45
N ALA A 62 -9.97 -24.01 -11.55
CA ALA A 62 -9.53 -23.39 -12.79
C ALA A 62 -10.58 -22.44 -13.39
N ALA A 63 -11.86 -22.61 -13.04
CA ALA A 63 -12.96 -21.73 -13.41
C ALA A 63 -13.23 -20.60 -12.40
N ALA A 64 -12.37 -20.40 -11.40
CA ALA A 64 -12.53 -19.36 -10.38
C ALA A 64 -12.69 -17.96 -11.00
N ILE A 65 -13.71 -17.20 -10.61
CA ILE A 65 -14.00 -15.86 -11.14
C ILE A 65 -12.77 -14.94 -11.09
N CYS A 66 -11.97 -14.98 -10.02
CA CYS A 66 -10.76 -14.14 -9.91
C CYS A 66 -9.76 -14.37 -11.05
N LEU A 67 -9.65 -15.61 -11.57
CA LEU A 67 -8.71 -15.97 -12.63
C LEU A 67 -9.15 -15.49 -14.01
N HIS A 68 -10.45 -15.30 -14.24
CA HIS A 68 -11.02 -14.95 -15.54
C HIS A 68 -11.46 -13.49 -15.63
N TYR A 69 -12.01 -12.95 -14.55
CA TYR A 69 -12.65 -11.63 -14.52
C TYR A 69 -12.05 -10.66 -13.49
N GLY A 70 -10.97 -11.06 -12.80
CA GLY A 70 -10.20 -10.16 -11.95
C GLY A 70 -10.99 -9.55 -10.78
N GLN A 71 -12.02 -10.25 -10.27
CA GLN A 71 -12.76 -9.82 -9.09
C GLN A 71 -11.91 -10.08 -7.84
N GLU A 72 -10.93 -9.20 -7.62
CA GLU A 72 -9.96 -9.29 -6.53
C GLU A 72 -9.52 -7.90 -6.03
N VAL A 73 -9.35 -7.80 -4.71
CA VAL A 73 -8.86 -6.59 -4.02
C VAL A 73 -7.75 -6.95 -3.05
N PHE A 74 -6.88 -5.99 -2.76
CA PHE A 74 -5.81 -6.19 -1.79
C PHE A 74 -5.51 -4.95 -0.98
N GLU A 75 -4.81 -5.13 0.12
CA GLU A 75 -4.30 -4.06 0.97
C GLU A 75 -2.79 -4.13 1.14
N GLY A 76 -2.24 -3.06 1.72
CA GLY A 76 -0.83 -2.94 2.00
C GLY A 76 -0.57 -2.09 3.23
N LEU A 77 -0.11 -2.74 4.29
CA LEU A 77 0.28 -2.13 5.56
C LEU A 77 1.57 -2.78 6.08
N LYS A 78 2.10 -2.26 7.18
CA LYS A 78 3.38 -2.68 7.75
C LYS A 78 3.27 -2.84 9.26
N ALA A 79 4.02 -3.80 9.79
CA ALA A 79 4.39 -3.88 11.20
C ALA A 79 5.84 -3.46 11.38
N TYR A 80 6.08 -2.75 12.47
CA TYR A 80 7.36 -2.12 12.77
C TYR A 80 7.85 -2.61 14.12
N LEU A 81 9.08 -3.11 14.19
CA LEU A 81 9.79 -3.23 15.45
C LEU A 81 10.33 -1.84 15.81
N GLY A 82 9.97 -1.34 16.98
CA GLY A 82 10.24 0.04 17.37
C GLY A 82 10.68 0.19 18.82
N LYS A 83 10.32 1.33 19.41
CA LYS A 83 10.65 1.71 20.79
C LYS A 83 10.28 0.60 21.78
N ASP A 84 11.18 0.35 22.73
CA ASP A 84 11.04 -0.64 23.82
C ASP A 84 10.82 -2.07 23.31
N ASN A 85 11.36 -2.42 22.14
CA ASN A 85 11.12 -3.68 21.43
C ASN A 85 9.62 -3.97 21.19
N GLY A 86 8.79 -2.92 21.18
CA GLY A 86 7.37 -3.03 20.87
C GLY A 86 7.14 -3.25 19.38
N ILE A 87 6.04 -3.94 19.06
CA ILE A 87 5.56 -4.09 17.69
C ILE A 87 4.47 -3.05 17.48
N TYR A 88 4.60 -2.26 16.41
CA TYR A 88 3.70 -1.15 16.12
C TYR A 88 3.01 -1.37 14.77
N LEU A 89 1.72 -1.03 14.71
CA LEU A 89 0.93 -0.95 13.49
C LEU A 89 0.58 0.51 13.22
N PHE A 90 0.58 0.91 11.95
CA PHE A 90 0.25 2.27 11.54
C PHE A 90 -1.08 2.31 10.81
N ARG A 91 -2.08 2.96 11.41
CA ARG A 91 -3.39 3.29 10.82
C ARG A 91 -4.08 2.11 10.14
N TRP A 92 -3.98 0.90 10.68
CA TRP A 92 -4.52 -0.31 10.07
C TRP A 92 -6.04 -0.23 9.84
N GLN A 93 -6.77 0.54 10.64
CA GLN A 93 -8.20 0.82 10.48
C GLN A 93 -8.49 1.51 9.14
N LYS A 94 -7.61 2.41 8.68
CA LYS A 94 -7.73 3.06 7.37
C LYS A 94 -7.51 2.08 6.21
N ASN A 95 -6.66 1.06 6.41
CA ASN A 95 -6.53 -0.04 5.45
C ASN A 95 -7.79 -0.90 5.41
N ALA A 96 -8.38 -1.25 6.56
CA ALA A 96 -9.64 -1.98 6.64
C ALA A 96 -10.79 -1.21 5.96
N GLU A 97 -10.91 0.09 6.24
CA GLU A 97 -11.88 0.99 5.59
C GLU A 97 -11.71 1.00 4.07
N ARG A 98 -10.47 1.12 3.56
CA ARG A 98 -10.21 1.15 2.12
C ARG A 98 -10.44 -0.21 1.45
N MET A 99 -10.13 -1.31 2.12
CA MET A 99 -10.48 -2.65 1.63
C MET A 99 -12.00 -2.78 1.47
N ARG A 100 -12.79 -2.40 2.48
CA ARG A 100 -14.26 -2.39 2.41
C ARG A 100 -14.78 -1.53 1.26
N ASN A 101 -14.22 -0.34 1.06
CA ASN A 101 -14.58 0.52 -0.08
C ASN A 101 -14.23 -0.12 -1.43
N SER A 102 -13.10 -0.84 -1.50
CA SER A 102 -12.69 -1.58 -2.71
C SER A 102 -13.62 -2.76 -2.99
N CYS A 103 -14.01 -3.50 -1.95
CA CYS A 103 -14.99 -4.59 -2.04
C CYS A 103 -16.33 -4.08 -2.56
N LYS A 104 -16.82 -2.94 -2.02
CA LYS A 104 -18.04 -2.29 -2.50
C LYS A 104 -17.97 -1.95 -3.99
N ARG A 105 -16.81 -1.46 -4.48
CA ARG A 105 -16.64 -1.11 -5.90
C ARG A 105 -16.72 -2.33 -6.82
N LEU A 106 -16.30 -3.50 -6.34
CA LEU A 106 -16.30 -4.78 -7.05
C LEU A 106 -17.46 -5.72 -6.65
N MET A 107 -18.46 -5.24 -5.90
CA MET A 107 -19.59 -6.05 -5.44
C MET A 107 -19.17 -7.31 -4.67
N MET A 108 -18.10 -7.21 -3.87
CA MET A 108 -17.59 -8.29 -3.02
C MET A 108 -18.06 -8.12 -1.59
N GLU A 109 -18.25 -9.24 -0.89
CA GLU A 109 -18.48 -9.23 0.56
C GLU A 109 -17.14 -8.97 1.27
N SER A 110 -17.06 -7.91 2.06
CA SER A 110 -15.85 -7.56 2.82
C SER A 110 -15.82 -8.27 4.16
N VAL A 111 -14.61 -8.56 4.66
CA VAL A 111 -14.44 -8.76 6.12
C VAL A 111 -14.72 -7.45 6.85
N ASP A 112 -15.27 -7.55 8.06
CA ASP A 112 -15.45 -6.37 8.91
C ASP A 112 -14.12 -5.90 9.53
N GLU A 113 -14.14 -4.70 10.10
CA GLU A 113 -12.94 -4.08 10.68
C GLU A 113 -12.42 -4.88 11.89
N GLU A 114 -13.30 -5.53 12.66
CA GLU A 114 -12.93 -6.31 13.84
C GLU A 114 -12.13 -7.55 13.42
N LEU A 115 -12.66 -8.34 12.49
CA LEU A 115 -11.99 -9.54 11.96
C LEU A 115 -10.69 -9.17 11.23
N PHE A 116 -10.69 -8.09 10.43
CA PHE A 116 -9.45 -7.60 9.78
C PHE A 116 -8.38 -7.26 10.82
N GLY A 117 -8.75 -6.51 11.86
CA GLY A 117 -7.85 -6.12 12.94
C GLY A 117 -7.32 -7.32 13.71
N GLN A 118 -8.19 -8.24 14.12
CA GLN A 118 -7.80 -9.48 14.82
C GLN A 118 -6.88 -10.34 13.96
N ALA A 119 -7.18 -10.52 12.68
CA ALA A 119 -6.36 -11.29 11.75
C ALA A 119 -4.95 -10.70 11.60
N VAL A 120 -4.84 -9.38 11.37
CA VAL A 120 -3.55 -8.69 11.26
C VAL A 120 -2.74 -8.82 12.55
N LYS A 121 -3.35 -8.49 13.70
CA LYS A 121 -2.64 -8.45 14.99
C LYS A 121 -2.17 -9.84 15.40
N SER A 122 -3.04 -10.85 15.30
CA SER A 122 -2.71 -12.24 15.67
C SER A 122 -1.62 -12.81 14.78
N LEU A 123 -1.69 -12.61 13.46
CA LEU A 123 -0.65 -13.10 12.53
C LEU A 123 0.69 -12.40 12.78
N VAL A 124 0.70 -11.07 12.94
CA VAL A 124 1.95 -10.31 13.19
C VAL A 124 2.61 -10.72 14.51
N LEU A 125 1.82 -10.96 15.56
CA LEU A 125 2.35 -11.39 16.86
C LEU A 125 2.91 -12.82 16.80
N LEU A 126 2.26 -13.72 16.06
CA LEU A 126 2.78 -15.07 15.80
C LEU A 126 4.08 -15.02 14.99
N GLU A 127 4.15 -14.10 14.03
CA GLU A 127 5.29 -13.89 13.12
C GLU A 127 6.31 -12.86 13.64
N ARG A 128 6.32 -12.58 14.94
CA ARG A 128 7.17 -11.53 15.54
C ARG A 128 8.66 -11.65 15.18
N ASP A 129 9.16 -12.87 15.05
CA ASP A 129 10.58 -13.13 14.75
C ASP A 129 10.93 -12.90 13.27
N TRP A 130 9.93 -12.68 12.42
CA TRP A 130 10.11 -12.27 11.02
C TRP A 130 10.16 -10.76 10.85
N ILE A 131 9.86 -9.98 11.90
CA ILE A 131 9.94 -8.52 11.86
C ILE A 131 11.41 -8.12 11.90
N PRO A 132 11.96 -7.48 10.85
CA PRO A 132 13.36 -7.09 10.84
C PRO A 132 13.68 -6.11 11.97
N ASN A 133 14.79 -6.34 12.66
CA ASN A 133 15.37 -5.40 13.61
C ASN A 133 16.39 -4.50 12.90
N ASP A 134 15.92 -3.74 11.91
CA ASP A 134 16.73 -2.81 11.13
C ASP A 134 15.93 -1.52 10.85
N LYS A 135 16.63 -0.40 10.74
CA LYS A 135 16.01 0.93 10.59
C LYS A 135 15.24 1.10 9.29
N ASP A 136 15.70 0.45 8.21
CA ASP A 136 15.16 0.63 6.86
C ASP A 136 14.27 -0.54 6.43
N SER A 137 14.06 -1.50 7.35
CA SER A 137 13.33 -2.74 7.10
C SER A 137 12.09 -2.86 7.98
N THR A 138 11.08 -3.57 7.48
CA THR A 138 9.77 -3.75 8.14
C THR A 138 9.17 -5.10 7.79
N LEU A 139 8.15 -5.55 8.53
CA LEU A 139 7.31 -6.66 8.09
C LEU A 139 6.15 -6.09 7.26
N TYR A 140 6.10 -6.42 5.98
CA TYR A 140 4.98 -6.04 5.13
C TYR A 140 3.84 -7.04 5.30
N ILE A 141 2.62 -6.51 5.35
CA ILE A 141 1.39 -7.26 5.54
C ILE A 141 0.54 -7.07 4.28
N ARG A 142 0.13 -8.17 3.66
CA ARG A 142 -0.65 -8.21 2.42
C ARG A 142 -1.97 -8.95 2.65
N PRO A 143 -3.02 -8.24 3.08
CA PRO A 143 -4.39 -8.75 3.02
C PRO A 143 -4.87 -8.80 1.56
N THR A 144 -5.52 -9.89 1.17
CA THR A 144 -6.03 -10.10 -0.18
C THR A 144 -7.38 -10.81 -0.11
N LEU A 145 -8.32 -10.37 -0.94
CA LEU A 145 -9.64 -10.95 -1.10
C LEU A 145 -9.86 -11.31 -2.57
N ILE A 146 -10.23 -12.56 -2.85
CA ILE A 146 -10.47 -13.09 -4.20
C ILE A 146 -11.84 -13.78 -4.29
N ALA A 147 -12.52 -13.64 -5.43
CA ALA A 147 -13.72 -14.43 -5.76
C ALA A 147 -13.33 -15.84 -6.24
N THR A 148 -13.77 -16.86 -5.52
CA THR A 148 -13.36 -18.26 -5.73
C THR A 148 -14.40 -19.13 -6.43
N ASP A 149 -15.59 -18.60 -6.70
CA ASP A 149 -16.67 -19.33 -7.39
C ASP A 149 -16.17 -19.98 -8.70
N PRO A 150 -16.39 -21.28 -8.92
CA PRO A 150 -16.08 -21.94 -10.19
C PRO A 150 -17.15 -21.63 -11.25
N TYR A 151 -17.12 -20.43 -11.83
CA TYR A 151 -18.16 -19.94 -12.73
C TYR A 151 -17.62 -19.03 -13.84
N LEU A 152 -17.88 -19.40 -15.10
CA LEU A 152 -17.46 -18.67 -16.30
C LEU A 152 -18.49 -17.68 -16.84
N GLY A 153 -19.65 -17.51 -16.19
CA GLY A 153 -20.55 -16.41 -16.52
C GLY A 153 -20.13 -15.13 -15.80
N VAL A 154 -20.32 -13.97 -16.43
CA VAL A 154 -19.98 -12.69 -15.79
C VAL A 154 -21.05 -12.28 -14.78
N ARG A 155 -20.75 -12.45 -13.49
CA ARG A 155 -21.54 -11.99 -12.35
C ARG A 155 -20.63 -11.73 -11.14
N PRO A 156 -21.08 -11.00 -10.11
CA PRO A 156 -20.41 -11.00 -8.82
C PRO A 156 -20.36 -12.41 -8.22
N GLY A 157 -19.26 -12.75 -7.56
CA GLY A 157 -19.09 -14.01 -6.83
C GLY A 157 -20.05 -14.16 -5.64
N ASP A 158 -20.28 -15.40 -5.25
CA ASP A 158 -20.96 -15.82 -4.03
C ASP A 158 -20.02 -16.52 -3.04
N GLU A 159 -18.81 -16.86 -3.46
CA GLU A 159 -17.76 -17.49 -2.67
C GLU A 159 -16.48 -16.65 -2.72
N TYR A 160 -15.90 -16.38 -1.55
CA TYR A 160 -14.68 -15.59 -1.46
C TYR A 160 -13.67 -16.23 -0.52
N ALA A 161 -12.39 -15.97 -0.77
CA ALA A 161 -11.32 -16.24 0.17
C ALA A 161 -10.63 -14.92 0.56
N PHE A 162 -10.59 -14.64 1.86
CA PHE A 162 -9.78 -13.57 2.42
C PHE A 162 -8.58 -14.18 3.14
N TYR A 163 -7.38 -13.72 2.78
CA TYR A 163 -6.15 -14.22 3.37
C TYR A 163 -5.14 -13.09 3.59
N ILE A 164 -4.22 -13.30 4.53
CA ILE A 164 -3.14 -12.35 4.83
C ILE A 164 -1.82 -13.08 4.81
N ILE A 165 -0.90 -12.63 3.96
CA ILE A 165 0.50 -13.07 3.98
C ILE A 165 1.38 -11.96 4.53
N THR A 166 2.45 -12.36 5.21
CA THR A 166 3.46 -11.45 5.77
C THR A 166 4.85 -11.80 5.29
N GLY A 167 5.75 -10.82 5.27
CA GLY A 167 7.14 -11.04 4.90
C GLY A 167 8.03 -9.82 5.11
N PRO A 168 9.33 -10.01 5.42
CA PRO A 168 10.24 -8.91 5.64
C PRO A 168 10.53 -8.19 4.31
N VAL A 169 10.55 -6.85 4.37
CA VAL A 169 10.89 -5.98 3.24
C VAL A 169 11.90 -4.93 3.67
N GLY A 170 12.83 -4.62 2.79
CA GLY A 170 13.78 -3.51 2.94
C GLY A 170 13.31 -2.25 2.23
N ALA A 171 14.28 -1.41 1.84
CA ALA A 171 14.01 -0.22 1.02
C ALA A 171 13.31 -0.57 -0.30
N TYR A 172 12.34 0.25 -0.69
CA TYR A 172 11.53 0.01 -1.90
C TYR A 172 12.35 0.22 -3.19
N TYR A 173 13.17 1.27 -3.22
CA TYR A 173 14.07 1.55 -4.32
C TYR A 173 15.49 1.09 -3.99
N PRO A 174 16.23 0.49 -4.95
CA PRO A 174 17.63 0.13 -4.77
C PRO A 174 18.51 1.33 -4.34
N GLN A 175 18.12 2.53 -4.76
CA GLN A 175 18.80 3.79 -4.46
C GLN A 175 18.45 4.33 -3.06
N GLY A 176 17.62 3.64 -2.28
CA GLY A 176 17.16 4.12 -0.97
C GLY A 176 16.26 5.35 -1.07
N PHE A 177 16.43 6.29 -0.14
CA PHE A 177 15.68 7.56 -0.07
C PHE A 177 16.31 8.67 -0.95
N ASN A 178 16.75 8.31 -2.16
CA ASN A 178 17.29 9.26 -3.13
C ASN A 178 16.22 9.65 -4.17
N PRO A 179 16.33 10.83 -4.80
CA PRO A 179 15.37 11.26 -5.80
C PRO A 179 15.33 10.31 -7.00
N VAL A 180 14.12 10.02 -7.46
CA VAL A 180 13.88 9.21 -8.66
C VAL A 180 13.54 10.08 -9.86
N GLY A 181 13.82 9.56 -11.06
CA GLY A 181 13.31 10.12 -12.30
C GLY A 181 11.97 9.49 -12.67
N ILE A 182 11.00 10.31 -13.09
CA ILE A 182 9.67 9.85 -13.52
C ILE A 182 9.37 10.29 -14.94
N TRP A 183 8.63 9.44 -15.67
CA TRP A 183 8.23 9.69 -17.05
C TRP A 183 6.73 9.96 -17.12
N VAL A 184 6.33 11.06 -17.73
CA VAL A 184 4.91 11.40 -17.94
C VAL A 184 4.35 10.51 -19.04
N SER A 185 3.30 9.76 -18.71
CA SER A 185 2.55 9.00 -19.71
C SER A 185 1.65 9.94 -20.52
N GLU A 186 1.95 10.06 -21.81
CA GLU A 186 1.16 10.88 -22.74
C GLU A 186 -0.02 10.09 -23.34
N GLU A 187 0.08 8.76 -23.38
CA GLU A 187 -0.90 7.88 -24.03
C GLU A 187 -1.64 6.97 -23.04
N ASP A 188 -0.89 6.28 -22.16
CA ASP A 188 -1.48 5.33 -21.22
C ASP A 188 -2.12 6.06 -20.04
N VAL A 189 -3.37 5.73 -19.73
CA VAL A 189 -4.13 6.32 -18.63
C VAL A 189 -4.25 5.36 -17.45
N ARG A 190 -4.26 5.90 -16.23
CA ARG A 190 -4.35 5.09 -15.01
C ARG A 190 -5.78 4.73 -14.64
N ALA A 191 -6.68 5.71 -14.73
CA ALA A 191 -8.06 5.55 -14.35
C ALA A 191 -8.93 6.60 -15.05
N VAL A 192 -10.23 6.34 -15.10
CA VAL A 192 -11.25 7.28 -15.57
C VAL A 192 -12.34 7.39 -14.51
N ARG A 193 -13.00 8.55 -14.41
CA ARG A 193 -14.08 8.76 -13.45
C ARG A 193 -15.19 7.75 -13.69
N GLY A 194 -15.65 7.12 -12.61
CA GLY A 194 -16.59 6.00 -12.70
C GLY A 194 -15.90 4.65 -12.95
N GLY A 195 -14.59 4.60 -13.13
CA GLY A 195 -13.79 3.37 -13.21
C GLY A 195 -13.42 2.81 -11.85
N LEU A 196 -12.25 2.16 -11.77
CA LEU A 196 -11.75 1.50 -10.56
C LEU A 196 -10.73 2.35 -9.78
N GLY A 197 -10.49 3.60 -10.18
CA GLY A 197 -9.35 4.40 -9.71
C GLY A 197 -9.23 4.59 -8.19
N GLU A 198 -10.37 4.67 -7.48
CA GLU A 198 -10.42 4.81 -6.02
C GLU A 198 -10.38 3.49 -5.24
N ALA A 199 -10.45 2.36 -5.94
CA ALA A 199 -10.43 1.03 -5.35
C ALA A 199 -9.05 0.38 -5.54
N LYS A 200 -8.59 -0.36 -4.52
CA LYS A 200 -7.31 -1.08 -4.56
C LYS A 200 -7.50 -2.48 -5.13
N THR A 201 -7.79 -2.53 -6.43
CA THR A 201 -8.05 -3.76 -7.20
C THR A 201 -6.82 -4.17 -7.99
N ALA A 202 -6.65 -5.46 -8.29
CA ALA A 202 -5.52 -5.91 -9.11
C ALA A 202 -5.56 -5.40 -10.54
N ALA A 203 -6.76 -5.22 -11.10
CA ALA A 203 -6.95 -4.72 -12.47
C ALA A 203 -6.20 -3.40 -12.72
N ASN A 204 -6.27 -2.45 -11.76
CA ASN A 204 -5.57 -1.16 -11.82
C ASN A 204 -4.03 -1.27 -11.92
N TYR A 205 -3.46 -2.39 -11.45
CA TYR A 205 -2.03 -2.64 -11.49
C TYR A 205 -1.65 -3.46 -12.72
N ALA A 206 -2.50 -4.39 -13.16
CA ALA A 206 -2.25 -5.21 -14.33
C ALA A 206 -2.14 -4.37 -15.61
N HIS A 207 -3.08 -3.44 -15.84
CA HIS A 207 -3.02 -2.60 -17.04
C HIS A 207 -1.87 -1.58 -16.99
N SER A 208 -1.42 -1.17 -15.80
CA SER A 208 -0.34 -0.19 -15.64
C SER A 208 1.05 -0.73 -16.00
N LEU A 209 1.21 -2.06 -16.12
CA LEU A 209 2.48 -2.72 -16.41
C LEU A 209 3.07 -2.30 -17.77
N CYS A 210 2.22 -2.03 -18.77
CA CYS A 210 2.67 -1.61 -20.09
C CYS A 210 3.43 -0.28 -20.02
N ALA A 211 2.81 0.74 -19.44
CA ALA A 211 3.42 2.06 -19.27
C ALA A 211 4.66 2.00 -18.36
N GLN A 212 4.61 1.22 -17.28
CA GLN A 212 5.77 1.05 -16.40
C GLN A 212 6.95 0.40 -17.14
N ASN A 213 6.71 -0.59 -17.99
CA ASN A 213 7.76 -1.20 -18.81
C ASN A 213 8.35 -0.19 -19.81
N LYS A 214 7.52 0.68 -20.43
CA LYS A 214 7.99 1.78 -21.28
C LYS A 214 8.89 2.74 -20.48
N ALA A 215 8.44 3.21 -19.31
CA ALA A 215 9.22 4.10 -18.44
C ALA A 215 10.58 3.49 -18.05
N THR A 216 10.60 2.21 -17.65
CA THR A 216 11.83 1.49 -17.31
C THR A 216 12.80 1.42 -18.50
N LYS A 217 12.31 1.13 -19.71
CA LYS A 217 13.15 1.11 -20.93
C LYS A 217 13.72 2.48 -21.27
N LEU A 218 13.01 3.54 -20.92
CA LEU A 218 13.47 4.93 -21.05
C LEU A 218 14.40 5.39 -19.91
N GLY A 219 14.67 4.53 -18.93
CA GLY A 219 15.56 4.80 -17.80
C GLY A 219 14.90 5.53 -16.62
N PHE A 220 13.56 5.55 -16.55
CA PHE A 220 12.80 6.15 -15.46
C PHE A 220 12.26 5.11 -14.49
N SER A 221 12.15 5.47 -13.21
CA SER A 221 11.74 4.54 -12.16
C SER A 221 10.24 4.35 -12.10
N GLN A 222 9.45 5.38 -12.41
CA GLN A 222 7.99 5.37 -12.32
C GLN A 222 7.35 6.19 -13.45
N VAL A 223 6.07 5.93 -13.66
CA VAL A 223 5.20 6.70 -14.55
C VAL A 223 4.52 7.83 -13.78
N LEU A 224 4.45 9.04 -14.32
CA LEU A 224 3.52 10.07 -13.86
C LEU A 224 2.24 9.96 -14.69
N TRP A 225 1.12 9.78 -14.02
CA TRP A 225 -0.18 9.61 -14.64
C TRP A 225 -0.89 10.95 -14.80
N LEU A 226 -1.43 11.17 -16.00
CA LEU A 226 -2.33 12.26 -16.31
C LEU A 226 -3.77 11.75 -16.40
N ASP A 227 -4.73 12.66 -16.27
CA ASP A 227 -6.14 12.35 -16.40
C ASP A 227 -6.49 11.79 -17.78
N ALA A 228 -7.46 10.89 -17.82
CA ALA A 228 -7.82 10.17 -19.04
C ALA A 228 -8.58 11.00 -20.09
N ILE A 229 -8.98 12.24 -19.80
CA ILE A 229 -9.86 13.02 -20.68
C ILE A 229 -9.08 14.09 -21.41
N GLU A 230 -8.37 14.93 -20.66
CA GLU A 230 -7.61 16.05 -21.20
C GLU A 230 -6.12 15.72 -21.37
N HIS A 231 -5.64 14.61 -20.81
CA HIS A 231 -4.22 14.24 -20.79
C HIS A 231 -3.35 15.41 -20.28
N LYS A 232 -3.85 16.09 -19.25
CA LYS A 232 -3.31 17.37 -18.78
C LYS A 232 -3.13 17.41 -17.28
N TRP A 233 -4.12 16.95 -16.53
CA TRP A 233 -4.18 17.07 -15.08
C TRP A 233 -3.40 15.93 -14.43
N VAL A 234 -2.46 16.26 -13.54
CA VAL A 234 -1.68 15.25 -12.83
C VAL A 234 -2.57 14.50 -11.83
N GLU A 235 -2.40 13.18 -11.76
CA GLU A 235 -3.13 12.31 -10.82
C GLU A 235 -2.21 11.64 -9.78
N GLU A 236 -1.39 10.68 -10.21
CA GLU A 236 -0.55 9.84 -9.35
C GLU A 236 0.82 9.59 -9.98
N VAL A 237 1.79 9.12 -9.18
CA VAL A 237 3.12 8.69 -9.64
C VAL A 237 3.30 7.20 -9.36
N GLY A 238 3.21 6.41 -10.43
CA GLY A 238 3.28 4.96 -10.37
C GLY A 238 2.12 4.39 -9.59
N THR A 239 2.40 3.98 -8.35
CA THR A 239 1.39 3.44 -7.40
C THR A 239 1.30 4.26 -6.11
N MET A 240 1.72 5.53 -6.19
CA MET A 240 1.79 6.49 -5.09
C MET A 240 1.04 7.77 -5.45
N ASN A 241 0.43 8.41 -4.44
CA ASN A 241 -0.07 9.78 -4.60
C ASN A 241 1.10 10.76 -4.72
N ILE A 242 0.91 11.90 -5.38
CA ILE A 242 1.97 12.89 -5.63
C ILE A 242 1.70 14.25 -4.95
N PHE A 243 2.78 14.92 -4.55
CA PHE A 243 2.78 16.25 -3.95
C PHE A 243 3.83 17.14 -4.64
N PHE A 244 3.51 18.43 -4.75
CA PHE A 244 4.35 19.47 -5.34
C PHE A 244 4.50 20.62 -4.34
N ARG A 245 5.73 20.99 -3.96
CA ARG A 245 6.00 22.17 -3.14
C ARG A 245 6.37 23.34 -4.06
N ILE A 246 5.45 24.28 -4.24
CA ILE A 246 5.60 25.47 -5.09
C ILE A 246 5.71 26.68 -4.17
N GLY A 247 6.91 27.28 -4.09
CA GLY A 247 7.23 28.25 -3.04
C GLY A 247 6.97 27.68 -1.64
N ASP A 248 6.04 28.30 -0.91
CA ASP A 248 5.63 27.90 0.44
C ASP A 248 4.34 27.08 0.49
N GLU A 249 3.70 26.82 -0.67
CA GLU A 249 2.48 26.02 -0.76
C GLU A 249 2.78 24.59 -1.22
N VAL A 250 2.13 23.61 -0.60
CA VAL A 250 2.12 22.21 -1.04
C VAL A 250 0.82 21.92 -1.76
N VAL A 251 0.91 21.38 -2.97
CA VAL A 251 -0.23 21.03 -3.81
C VAL A 251 -0.28 19.53 -4.00
N THR A 252 -1.46 18.94 -3.87
CA THR A 252 -1.72 17.55 -4.27
C THR A 252 -3.04 17.48 -5.03
N PRO A 253 -3.17 16.64 -6.07
CA PRO A 253 -4.44 16.46 -6.77
C PRO A 253 -5.57 16.01 -5.82
N PRO A 254 -6.81 16.52 -5.97
CA PRO A 254 -7.94 16.20 -5.10
C PRO A 254 -8.49 14.80 -5.38
N LEU A 255 -9.12 14.19 -4.38
CA LEU A 255 -9.87 12.95 -4.59
C LEU A 255 -11.15 13.26 -5.39
N GLY A 256 -11.44 12.45 -6.42
CA GLY A 256 -12.54 12.74 -7.35
C GLY A 256 -12.95 11.60 -8.29
N GLY A 257 -12.66 10.34 -7.93
CA GLY A 257 -13.02 9.16 -8.74
C GLY A 257 -11.84 8.43 -9.38
N THR A 258 -10.70 9.09 -9.53
CA THR A 258 -9.55 8.60 -10.32
C THR A 258 -8.24 8.57 -9.55
N ILE A 259 -8.25 8.84 -8.24
CA ILE A 259 -7.05 8.83 -7.40
C ILE A 259 -7.32 7.93 -6.21
N LEU A 260 -6.40 7.01 -5.94
CA LEU A 260 -6.53 6.13 -4.79
C LEU A 260 -6.39 6.95 -3.49
N PRO A 261 -7.33 6.88 -2.54
CA PRO A 261 -7.19 7.54 -1.24
C PRO A 261 -6.10 6.85 -0.41
N GLY A 262 -4.85 7.30 -0.59
CA GLY A 262 -3.69 6.76 0.10
C GLY A 262 -3.72 7.09 1.59
N VAL A 263 -3.49 6.08 2.45
CA VAL A 263 -3.31 6.29 3.90
C VAL A 263 -2.15 7.24 4.16
N THR A 264 -1.02 7.08 3.45
CA THR A 264 0.13 7.98 3.58
C THR A 264 -0.16 9.40 3.07
N ARG A 265 -0.94 9.54 1.98
CA ARG A 265 -1.40 10.83 1.47
C ARG A 265 -2.18 11.58 2.54
N ASP A 266 -3.18 10.93 3.14
CA ASP A 266 -3.97 11.50 4.22
C ASP A 266 -3.09 11.87 5.42
N SER A 267 -2.14 11.01 5.81
CA SER A 267 -1.19 11.32 6.88
C SER A 267 -0.34 12.56 6.57
N VAL A 268 0.19 12.70 5.35
CA VAL A 268 0.97 13.88 4.94
C VAL A 268 0.13 15.15 5.03
N ILE A 269 -1.13 15.11 4.57
CA ILE A 269 -2.05 16.26 4.63
C ILE A 269 -2.28 16.69 6.08
N GLN A 270 -2.58 15.75 6.97
CA GLN A 270 -2.83 16.04 8.39
C GLN A 270 -1.55 16.54 9.10
N ILE A 271 -0.38 16.00 8.77
CA ILE A 271 0.91 16.45 9.31
C ILE A 271 1.23 17.88 8.85
N CYS A 272 1.09 18.18 7.55
CA CYS A 272 1.29 19.54 7.04
C CYS A 272 0.38 20.54 7.75
N LYS A 273 -0.91 20.19 7.92
CA LYS A 273 -1.86 21.02 8.68
C LYS A 273 -1.42 21.23 10.14
N HIS A 274 -0.98 20.17 10.82
CA HIS A 274 -0.48 20.25 12.19
C HIS A 274 0.78 21.11 12.32
N TRP A 275 1.65 21.09 11.32
CA TRP A 275 2.87 21.92 11.27
C TRP A 275 2.63 23.34 10.75
N GLY A 276 1.39 23.72 10.43
CA GLY A 276 1.09 25.04 9.87
C GLY A 276 1.59 25.25 8.44
N ILE A 277 1.91 24.18 7.72
CA ILE A 277 2.32 24.22 6.31
C ILE A 277 1.07 24.34 5.44
N LYS A 278 1.01 25.36 4.58
CA LYS A 278 -0.09 25.56 3.64
C LYS A 278 -0.13 24.41 2.64
N LEU A 279 -1.19 23.62 2.69
CA LEU A 279 -1.43 22.53 1.75
C LEU A 279 -2.81 22.67 1.13
N VAL A 280 -2.87 22.56 -0.20
CA VAL A 280 -4.11 22.68 -0.98
C VAL A 280 -4.32 21.45 -1.84
N GLU A 281 -5.51 20.88 -1.73
CA GLU A 281 -5.99 19.85 -2.65
C GLU A 281 -6.63 20.54 -3.87
N ARG A 282 -5.90 20.61 -4.98
CA ARG A 282 -6.39 21.22 -6.23
C ARG A 282 -5.82 20.54 -7.45
N LYS A 283 -6.53 20.64 -8.57
CA LYS A 283 -6.00 20.23 -9.86
C LYS A 283 -4.75 21.06 -10.17
N ILE A 284 -3.77 20.39 -10.78
CA ILE A 284 -2.52 20.98 -11.27
C ILE A 284 -2.22 20.34 -12.62
N SER A 285 -2.00 21.14 -13.65
CA SER A 285 -1.66 20.60 -14.97
C SER A 285 -0.18 20.28 -15.06
N ILE A 286 0.19 19.34 -15.94
CA ILE A 286 1.61 19.06 -16.19
C ILE A 286 2.34 20.28 -16.75
N ASP A 287 1.66 21.12 -17.54
CA ASP A 287 2.24 22.36 -18.05
C ASP A 287 2.51 23.37 -16.90
N GLU A 288 1.60 23.49 -15.92
CA GLU A 288 1.81 24.32 -14.72
C GLU A 288 3.02 23.82 -13.90
N VAL A 289 3.17 22.49 -13.75
CA VAL A 289 4.34 21.88 -13.09
C VAL A 289 5.62 22.28 -13.82
N VAL A 290 5.65 22.15 -15.15
CA VAL A 290 6.81 22.49 -15.97
C VAL A 290 7.15 23.97 -15.89
N ASP A 291 6.14 24.84 -15.93
CA ASP A 291 6.33 26.29 -15.84
C ASP A 291 6.94 26.69 -14.48
N HIS A 292 6.45 26.11 -13.38
CA HIS A 292 7.06 26.34 -12.06
C HIS A 292 8.47 25.76 -11.94
N ILE A 293 8.81 24.68 -12.64
CA ILE A 293 10.20 24.19 -12.70
C ILE A 293 11.08 25.21 -13.42
N ARG A 294 10.64 25.68 -14.60
CA ARG A 294 11.38 26.67 -15.41
C ARG A 294 11.57 27.99 -14.67
N ALA A 295 10.58 28.42 -13.91
CA ALA A 295 10.64 29.61 -13.06
C ALA A 295 11.49 29.42 -11.78
N GLY A 296 11.90 28.20 -11.44
CA GLY A 296 12.61 27.89 -10.20
C GLY A 296 11.73 27.98 -8.94
N GLU A 297 10.42 27.91 -9.12
CA GLU A 297 9.41 28.02 -8.05
C GLU A 297 9.02 26.65 -7.48
N LEU A 298 9.08 25.58 -8.29
CA LEU A 298 8.89 24.21 -7.81
C LEU A 298 10.12 23.76 -7.01
N LYS A 299 9.99 23.80 -5.68
CA LYS A 299 11.09 23.50 -4.74
C LYS A 299 11.28 21.99 -4.55
N GLU A 300 10.19 21.24 -4.43
CA GLU A 300 10.22 19.82 -4.16
C GLU A 300 9.07 19.10 -4.85
N THR A 301 9.25 17.82 -5.17
CA THR A 301 8.17 16.92 -5.59
C THR A 301 8.42 15.56 -4.97
N PHE A 302 7.36 14.91 -4.49
CA PHE A 302 7.49 13.59 -3.88
C PHE A 302 6.22 12.75 -4.03
N GLY A 303 6.41 11.45 -4.19
CA GLY A 303 5.36 10.45 -4.05
C GLY A 303 5.15 10.06 -2.59
N SER A 304 3.95 9.59 -2.25
CA SER A 304 3.62 9.02 -0.94
C SER A 304 2.88 7.69 -1.07
N GLY A 305 3.26 6.70 -0.25
CA GLY A 305 2.63 5.38 -0.24
C GLY A 305 3.25 4.45 0.78
N THR A 306 2.58 3.36 1.16
CA THR A 306 3.04 2.45 2.23
C THR A 306 4.46 1.91 1.99
N ALA A 307 4.79 1.58 0.75
CA ALA A 307 6.05 0.90 0.41
C ALA A 307 7.27 1.80 0.63
N ALA A 308 7.29 2.99 0.02
CA ALA A 308 8.39 3.95 0.12
C ALA A 308 8.24 4.97 1.26
N VAL A 309 7.06 5.07 1.88
CA VAL A 309 6.65 6.16 2.80
C VAL A 309 6.59 7.48 2.05
N ILE A 310 7.75 8.07 1.74
CA ILE A 310 7.92 9.25 0.89
C ILE A 310 8.97 8.89 -0.18
N SER A 311 8.75 9.32 -1.42
CA SER A 311 9.65 9.07 -2.54
C SER A 311 9.97 10.39 -3.25
N PRO A 312 11.14 11.00 -2.98
CA PRO A 312 11.53 12.25 -3.65
C PRO A 312 11.61 12.07 -5.17
N VAL A 313 11.21 13.08 -5.92
CA VAL A 313 11.30 13.14 -7.39
C VAL A 313 12.25 14.25 -7.76
N GLY A 314 13.32 13.89 -8.46
CA GLY A 314 14.36 14.85 -8.87
C GLY A 314 14.32 15.19 -10.35
N VAL A 315 13.67 14.37 -11.18
CA VAL A 315 13.53 14.60 -12.62
C VAL A 315 12.13 14.19 -13.08
N ILE A 316 11.48 15.06 -13.85
CA ILE A 316 10.27 14.74 -14.63
C ILE A 316 10.63 14.78 -16.11
N SER A 317 10.25 13.75 -16.86
CA SER A 317 10.38 13.75 -18.32
C SER A 317 9.03 13.81 -19.01
N TYR A 318 8.85 14.83 -19.86
CA TYR A 318 7.60 15.14 -20.53
C TYR A 318 7.90 15.69 -21.93
N LYS A 319 7.21 15.17 -22.95
CA LYS A 319 7.39 15.57 -24.37
C LYS A 319 8.85 15.49 -24.85
N GLY A 320 9.57 14.45 -24.40
CA GLY A 320 10.97 14.22 -24.74
C GLY A 320 11.98 15.12 -24.02
N GLU A 321 11.53 16.11 -23.25
CA GLU A 321 12.41 16.95 -22.43
C GLU A 321 12.54 16.39 -21.01
N LYS A 322 13.63 16.75 -20.33
CA LYS A 322 13.88 16.41 -18.91
C LYS A 322 13.95 17.69 -18.09
N TYR A 323 13.16 17.72 -17.03
CA TYR A 323 13.02 18.85 -16.11
C TYR A 323 13.55 18.45 -14.75
N THR A 324 14.63 19.10 -14.31
CA THR A 324 15.26 18.83 -13.01
C THR A 324 14.62 19.66 -11.92
N ILE A 325 14.27 19.03 -10.81
CA ILE A 325 13.65 19.65 -9.63
C ILE A 325 14.67 19.72 -8.51
N GLY A 326 14.81 20.89 -7.87
CA GLY A 326 15.65 21.03 -6.67
C GLY A 326 17.11 20.57 -6.83
N GLY A 327 17.68 20.67 -8.04
CA GLY A 327 19.03 20.18 -8.33
C GLY A 327 19.20 18.66 -8.27
N ASN A 328 18.11 17.91 -8.45
CA ASN A 328 18.06 16.45 -8.29
C ASN A 328 18.51 16.00 -6.88
N GLN A 329 18.20 16.81 -5.86
CA GLN A 329 18.45 16.52 -4.46
C GLN A 329 17.13 16.26 -3.72
N THR A 330 17.23 15.51 -2.61
CA THR A 330 16.10 15.31 -1.72
C THR A 330 15.72 16.63 -1.05
N GLY A 331 14.46 17.02 -1.20
CA GLY A 331 13.93 18.23 -0.61
C GLY A 331 13.79 18.18 0.92
N GLU A 332 13.85 19.34 1.56
CA GLU A 332 13.80 19.47 3.02
C GLU A 332 12.48 18.95 3.61
N LEU A 333 11.34 19.35 3.02
CA LEU A 333 10.03 18.90 3.48
C LEU A 333 9.86 17.40 3.28
N SER A 334 10.30 16.89 2.13
CA SER A 334 10.27 15.46 1.80
C SER A 334 11.04 14.65 2.85
N GLN A 335 12.26 15.09 3.20
CA GLN A 335 13.09 14.46 4.24
C GLN A 335 12.46 14.57 5.63
N LYS A 336 11.91 15.74 5.98
CA LYS A 336 11.25 15.99 7.27
C LYS A 336 10.03 15.09 7.45
N LEU A 337 9.19 14.96 6.42
CA LEU A 337 8.03 14.06 6.41
C LEU A 337 8.45 12.60 6.54
N TYR A 338 9.46 12.16 5.78
CA TYR A 338 9.98 10.80 5.86
C TYR A 338 10.48 10.47 7.28
N ASN A 339 11.31 11.34 7.85
CA ASN A 339 11.89 11.15 9.19
C ASN A 339 10.79 11.11 10.26
N TYR A 340 9.84 12.05 10.20
CA TYR A 340 8.75 12.09 11.17
C TYR A 340 7.86 10.84 11.07
N LEU A 341 7.39 10.48 9.87
CA LEU A 341 6.54 9.31 9.67
C LEU A 341 7.22 8.01 10.10
N THR A 342 8.48 7.79 9.70
CA THR A 342 9.20 6.55 10.02
C THR A 342 9.50 6.40 11.51
N ARG A 343 9.74 7.51 12.22
CA ARG A 343 9.92 7.53 13.68
C ARG A 343 8.59 7.37 14.42
N LEU A 344 7.53 8.04 13.96
CA LEU A 344 6.16 7.88 14.46
C LEU A 344 5.70 6.43 14.37
N GLN A 345 5.88 5.80 13.20
CA GLN A 345 5.53 4.39 12.94
C GLN A 345 6.23 3.39 13.87
N ARG A 346 7.33 3.80 14.53
CA ARG A 346 8.11 2.99 15.48
C ARG A 346 7.92 3.45 16.93
N GLY A 347 6.98 4.35 17.20
CA GLY A 347 6.73 4.87 18.55
C GLY A 347 7.85 5.77 19.10
N HIS A 348 8.71 6.31 18.24
CA HIS A 348 9.78 7.24 18.65
C HIS A 348 9.37 8.72 18.61
N GLU A 349 8.18 9.02 18.11
CA GLU A 349 7.58 10.36 18.13
C GLU A 349 6.28 10.36 18.92
N VAL A 350 5.90 11.53 19.43
CA VAL A 350 4.55 11.74 19.96
C VAL A 350 3.56 11.61 18.80
N ASP A 351 2.50 10.86 19.05
CA ASP A 351 1.40 10.66 18.11
C ASP A 351 0.19 11.52 18.53
N PRO A 352 0.12 12.79 18.09
CA PRO A 352 -1.03 13.65 18.40
C PRO A 352 -2.32 13.22 17.69
N PHE A 353 -2.25 12.23 16.80
CA PHE A 353 -3.37 11.81 15.95
C PHE A 353 -3.97 10.45 16.33
N GLY A 354 -3.31 9.69 17.21
CA GLY A 354 -3.76 8.34 17.59
C GLY A 354 -3.72 7.34 16.43
N TRP A 355 -2.72 7.46 15.56
CA TRP A 355 -2.51 6.63 14.38
C TRP A 355 -1.73 5.34 14.63
N VAL A 356 -0.90 5.31 15.67
CA VAL A 356 0.01 4.22 15.96
C VAL A 356 -0.58 3.36 17.06
N GLU A 357 -0.74 2.06 16.78
CA GLU A 357 -1.14 1.08 17.78
C GLU A 357 0.05 0.18 18.11
N ARG A 358 0.39 0.10 19.40
CA ARG A 358 1.35 -0.88 19.91
C ARG A 358 0.61 -2.19 20.21
N ILE A 359 1.12 -3.31 19.70
CA ILE A 359 0.59 -4.65 19.94
C ILE A 359 1.60 -5.48 20.73
N ASP A 360 1.26 -5.86 21.95
CA ASP A 360 2.20 -6.50 22.89
C ASP A 360 1.79 -7.91 23.31
N LYS A 361 0.52 -8.28 23.13
CA LYS A 361 -0.03 -9.55 23.61
C LYS A 361 -1.03 -10.09 22.58
N LEU A 362 -0.96 -11.40 22.33
CA LEU A 362 -2.07 -12.10 21.70
C LEU A 362 -3.22 -12.11 22.72
N ASP A 363 -4.35 -11.53 22.36
CA ASP A 363 -5.59 -11.77 23.10
C ASP A 363 -6.08 -13.18 22.71
N PHE A 364 -5.67 -14.18 23.50
CA PHE A 364 -6.02 -15.58 23.26
C PHE A 364 -7.52 -15.88 23.47
N ASN A 365 -8.33 -14.93 23.96
CA ASN A 365 -9.76 -15.16 24.11
C ASN A 365 -10.48 -15.32 22.75
N SER A 366 -9.87 -14.90 21.64
CA SER A 366 -10.39 -15.09 20.28
C SER A 366 -9.61 -16.13 19.47
N VAL A 367 -8.64 -16.83 20.09
CA VAL A 367 -7.71 -17.72 19.40
C VAL A 367 -7.69 -19.10 20.05
N VAL A 368 -8.26 -20.10 19.39
CA VAL A 368 -8.27 -21.48 19.88
C VAL A 368 -7.15 -22.27 19.20
N ASN A 369 -6.25 -22.87 19.99
CA ASN A 369 -5.22 -23.75 19.45
C ASN A 369 -5.89 -25.00 18.83
N GLY A 370 -5.76 -25.14 17.52
CA GLY A 370 -6.11 -26.38 16.82
C GLY A 370 -5.16 -27.49 17.28
N LYS A 371 -5.70 -28.66 17.62
CA LYS A 371 -4.91 -29.82 18.06
C LYS A 371 -4.12 -30.45 16.94
#